data_AF-A0A964ANH8-F1
#
_entry.id   AF-A0A964ANH8-F1
#
_cell.length_a   1.000
_cell.length_b   1.000
_cell.length_c   1.000
_cell.angle_alpha   90.00
_cell.angle_beta   90.00
_cell.angle_gamma   90.00
#
_symmetry.space_group_name_H-M   'P 1'
#
loop_
_entity.id
_entity.type
_entity.pdbx_description
1 polymer ?
#
loop_
_entity_poly.entity_id
_entity_poly.type
_entity_poly.pdbx_seq_one_letter_code
_entity_poly.pdbx_strand_id
1 'polypeptide(L)'
;MTPRHALHRWLHHVSAPDAFAALANLLPDAAVFAVDADRNVILWSEGAERLLGLPPDEILGQHCLKANRCATCMQGCGIAQHGQVQGVPLTLHREDGGPLRVRKTARAFFDADGSFAGGIEILWPEAEAPEVKHEAEPPLLPDDFHGILSQDPAMQQVFRIIRNVAETDASVLIRGESGTGKELVARAIHAESHRRDAPFLAVNCAALSPQLLESELFGHERGAFTGATKDRPGLLRRADGGTLLLDEVAELPLDLQAKLLRAIQEQSFLPVGSDRSVQVDLRFLAATHRSLRAEVKAGRFREDLMYRLRVVPVFLPPLRDRRGDIDLLLRHFIRLQNGQGPRRIARVQPEAMRALLDHPWPGNVRELRNVVQYAFAVGRGPELRLHDLPPEFRESLGPERPIQAPVELVPSTLDEASRIRLALEHTGGHVGEAAELLGMSRPTFWRKRKKYGID
;
A
#
# COMPACT_ATOMS: atom_id res chain seq x y z
N MET A 1 53.66 -17.85 -5.21
CA MET A 1 52.85 -17.29 -4.10
C MET A 1 51.67 -16.56 -4.71
N THR A 2 50.45 -17.09 -4.58
CA THR A 2 49.30 -16.64 -5.36
C THR A 2 48.66 -15.35 -4.78
N PRO A 3 48.34 -14.34 -5.61
CA PRO A 3 47.70 -13.08 -5.20
C PRO A 3 46.30 -13.23 -4.57
N ARG A 4 45.69 -14.42 -4.65
CA ARG A 4 44.28 -14.70 -4.31
C ARG A 4 43.86 -14.40 -2.86
N HIS A 5 44.79 -14.14 -1.94
CA HIS A 5 44.49 -13.83 -0.54
C HIS A 5 45.15 -12.54 -0.04
N ALA A 6 45.61 -11.65 -0.94
CA ALA A 6 46.27 -10.42 -0.53
C ALA A 6 45.31 -9.45 0.18
N LEU A 7 44.12 -9.21 -0.40
CA LEU A 7 43.12 -8.31 0.19
C LEU A 7 42.55 -8.87 1.50
N HIS A 8 42.22 -10.16 1.55
CA HIS A 8 41.77 -10.80 2.79
C HIS A 8 42.81 -10.67 3.90
N ARG A 9 44.09 -10.95 3.63
CA ARG A 9 45.16 -10.74 4.62
C ARG A 9 45.31 -9.28 5.01
N TRP A 10 45.22 -8.36 4.06
CA TRP A 10 45.29 -6.93 4.34
C TRP A 10 44.16 -6.49 5.29
N LEU A 11 42.91 -6.90 5.04
CA LEU A 11 41.76 -6.60 5.89
C LEU A 11 41.87 -7.13 7.32
N HIS A 12 42.64 -8.20 7.54
CA HIS A 12 42.89 -8.75 8.90
C HIS A 12 44.02 -8.05 9.65
N HIS A 13 44.92 -7.32 8.96
CA HIS A 13 46.10 -6.69 9.58
C HIS A 13 46.05 -5.16 9.58
N VAL A 14 45.16 -4.56 8.80
CA VAL A 14 44.95 -3.12 8.77
C VAL A 14 44.28 -2.67 10.08
N SER A 15 44.70 -1.52 10.62
CA SER A 15 44.03 -0.96 11.79
C SER A 15 42.61 -0.50 11.44
N ALA A 16 41.70 -0.44 12.42
CA ALA A 16 40.34 0.03 12.17
C ALA A 16 40.30 1.48 11.61
N PRO A 17 41.11 2.44 12.09
CA PRO A 17 41.21 3.76 11.48
C PRO A 17 41.71 3.73 10.03
N ASP A 18 42.73 2.93 9.71
CA ASP A 18 43.27 2.84 8.36
C ASP A 18 42.28 2.18 7.39
N ALA A 19 41.55 1.15 7.85
CA ALA A 19 40.49 0.50 7.09
C ALA A 19 39.33 1.46 6.83
N PHE A 20 38.95 2.23 7.86
CA PHE A 20 37.93 3.25 7.74
C PHE A 20 38.33 4.33 6.75
N ALA A 21 39.56 4.87 6.86
CA ALA A 21 40.06 5.88 5.94
C ALA A 21 40.08 5.37 4.49
N ALA A 22 40.54 4.14 4.26
CA ALA A 22 40.54 3.53 2.94
C ALA A 22 39.13 3.42 2.32
N LEU A 23 38.11 3.12 3.14
CA LEU A 23 36.71 3.05 2.69
C LEU A 23 36.08 4.42 2.53
N ALA A 24 36.28 5.33 3.49
CA ALA A 24 35.72 6.68 3.48
C ALA A 24 36.27 7.50 2.31
N ASN A 25 37.54 7.30 1.93
CA ASN A 25 38.17 7.99 0.81
C ASN A 25 37.61 7.56 -0.57
N LEU A 26 36.81 6.49 -0.64
CA LEU A 26 36.03 6.17 -1.84
C LEU A 26 34.85 7.14 -2.05
N LEU A 27 34.50 7.93 -1.04
CA LEU A 27 33.40 8.89 -1.03
C LEU A 27 33.92 10.31 -0.75
N PRO A 28 34.74 10.89 -1.64
CA PRO A 28 35.42 12.16 -1.37
C PRO A 28 34.46 13.32 -1.10
N ASP A 29 33.28 13.32 -1.74
CA ASP A 29 32.31 14.40 -1.64
C ASP A 29 31.32 14.22 -0.47
N ALA A 30 31.52 13.22 0.39
CA ALA A 30 30.65 12.96 1.54
C ALA A 30 31.40 13.08 2.86
N ALA A 31 30.72 13.58 3.90
CA ALA A 31 31.23 13.45 5.26
C ALA A 31 30.92 12.05 5.79
N VAL A 32 31.96 11.26 6.03
CA VAL A 32 31.84 9.96 6.70
C VAL A 32 32.48 10.05 8.09
N PHE A 33 31.76 9.65 9.13
CA PHE A 33 32.30 9.60 10.49
C PHE A 33 31.61 8.53 11.34
N ALA A 34 32.22 8.17 12.47
CA ALA A 34 31.66 7.23 13.43
C ALA A 34 31.65 7.80 14.84
N VAL A 35 30.71 7.33 15.65
CA VAL A 35 30.55 7.72 17.05
C VAL A 35 30.50 6.51 17.97
N ASP A 36 30.95 6.69 19.22
CA ASP A 36 30.84 5.69 20.29
C ASP A 36 29.44 5.72 20.97
N ALA A 37 29.29 4.91 22.03
CA ALA A 37 28.07 4.80 22.84
C ALA A 37 27.64 6.13 23.47
N ASP A 38 28.59 7.00 23.84
CA ASP A 38 28.36 8.33 24.38
C ASP A 38 28.13 9.39 23.28
N ARG A 39 28.20 8.96 22.01
CA ARG A 39 28.07 9.75 20.79
C ARG A 39 29.24 10.72 20.57
N ASN A 40 30.40 10.41 21.14
CA ASN A 40 31.63 11.11 20.82
C ASN A 40 32.18 10.60 19.49
N VAL A 41 32.70 11.50 18.68
CA VAL A 41 33.26 11.17 17.37
C VAL A 41 34.59 10.43 17.55
N ILE A 42 34.68 9.22 17.01
CA ILE A 42 35.85 8.35 17.13
C ILE A 42 36.58 8.15 15.79
N LEU A 43 35.91 8.40 14.67
CA LEU A 43 36.47 8.34 13.33
C LEU A 43 35.96 9.53 12.51
N TRP A 44 36.85 10.18 11.77
CA TRP A 44 36.55 11.37 10.98
C TRP A 44 37.27 11.29 9.63
N SER A 45 36.54 11.47 8.53
CA SER A 45 37.12 11.40 7.18
C SER A 45 37.54 12.78 6.67
N GLU A 46 38.43 12.80 5.67
CA GLU A 46 38.81 14.03 4.95
C GLU A 46 37.59 14.73 4.31
N GLY A 47 36.62 13.94 3.82
CA GLY A 47 35.35 14.47 3.33
C GLY A 47 34.52 15.15 4.42
N ALA A 48 34.59 14.66 5.67
CA ALA A 48 33.92 15.27 6.80
C ALA A 48 34.56 16.60 7.22
N GLU A 49 35.89 16.67 7.25
CA GLU A 49 36.63 17.91 7.48
C GLU A 49 36.28 18.96 6.42
N ARG A 50 36.35 18.61 5.14
CA ARG A 50 36.02 19.54 4.04
C ARG A 50 34.57 20.02 4.07
N LEU A 51 33.63 19.10 4.31
CA LEU A 51 32.20 19.40 4.22
C LEU A 51 31.70 20.17 5.43
N LEU A 52 32.18 19.82 6.63
CA LEU A 52 31.68 20.37 7.89
C LEU A 52 32.58 21.47 8.46
N GLY A 53 33.77 21.66 7.90
CA GLY A 53 34.70 22.73 8.28
C GLY A 53 35.33 22.54 9.65
N LEU A 54 35.35 21.30 10.17
CA LEU A 54 35.91 20.97 11.47
C LEU A 54 37.12 20.05 11.31
N PRO A 55 38.32 20.48 11.74
CA PRO A 55 39.51 19.65 11.63
C PRO A 55 39.47 18.50 12.65
N PRO A 56 40.15 17.37 12.38
CA PRO A 56 40.08 16.17 13.22
C PRO A 56 40.44 16.41 14.69
N ASP A 57 41.45 17.24 14.96
CA ASP A 57 41.92 17.59 16.30
C ASP A 57 40.89 18.35 17.15
N GLU A 58 39.92 19.01 16.50
CA GLU A 58 38.85 19.72 17.18
C GLU A 58 37.59 18.88 17.43
N ILE A 59 37.38 17.81 16.68
CA ILE A 59 36.12 17.02 16.71
C ILE A 59 36.30 15.61 17.27
N LEU A 60 37.48 14.99 17.13
CA LEU A 60 37.74 13.68 17.70
C LEU A 60 37.63 13.73 19.23
N GLY A 61 36.90 12.77 19.80
CA GLY A 61 36.57 12.73 21.22
C GLY A 61 35.50 13.73 21.68
N GLN A 62 35.00 14.60 20.79
CA GLN A 62 33.91 15.52 21.09
C GLN A 62 32.56 14.92 20.71
N HIS A 63 31.50 15.35 21.39
CA HIS A 63 30.14 14.92 21.08
C HIS A 63 29.74 15.35 19.66
N CYS A 64 29.12 14.45 18.89
CA CYS A 64 28.80 14.67 17.47
C CYS A 64 27.88 15.87 17.19
N LEU A 65 27.18 16.39 18.22
CA LEU A 65 26.43 17.65 18.15
C LEU A 65 27.29 18.87 17.80
N LYS A 66 28.59 18.85 18.12
CA LYS A 66 29.52 19.92 17.73
C LYS A 66 29.58 20.07 16.20
N ALA A 67 29.49 18.95 15.48
CA ALA A 67 29.45 18.88 14.01
C ALA A 67 28.02 18.91 13.45
N ASN A 68 27.09 18.16 14.03
CA ASN A 68 25.74 17.93 13.52
C ASN A 68 24.73 18.99 13.96
N ARG A 69 25.13 20.26 14.15
CA ARG A 69 24.33 21.37 14.71
C ARG A 69 22.98 21.56 14.01
N CYS A 70 22.01 20.71 14.37
CA CYS A 70 20.75 20.52 13.68
C CYS A 70 19.65 20.40 14.74
N ALA A 71 18.50 21.03 14.48
CA ALA A 71 17.35 21.01 15.38
C ALA A 71 16.89 19.58 15.73
N THR A 72 17.00 18.63 14.79
CA THR A 72 16.61 17.24 15.00
C THR A 72 17.55 16.52 15.97
N CYS A 73 18.86 16.73 15.86
CA CYS A 73 19.83 16.13 16.78
C CYS A 73 19.73 16.72 18.20
N MET A 74 19.26 17.95 18.34
CA MET A 74 19.01 18.60 19.65
C MET A 74 17.75 18.08 20.36
N GLN A 75 16.82 17.42 19.65
CA GLN A 75 15.62 16.82 20.24
C GLN A 75 15.76 15.32 20.56
N GLY A 76 16.87 14.70 20.15
CA GLY A 76 17.17 13.29 20.41
C GLY A 76 18.04 12.66 19.31
N CYS A 77 18.74 11.57 19.63
CA CYS A 77 19.52 10.83 18.63
C CYS A 77 18.61 9.85 17.87
N GLY A 78 18.15 10.24 16.67
CA GLY A 78 17.30 9.39 15.83
C GLY A 78 17.95 8.05 15.43
N ILE A 79 19.27 7.96 15.42
CA ILE A 79 19.99 6.70 15.11
C ILE A 79 19.91 5.72 16.28
N ALA A 80 20.13 6.20 17.52
CA ALA A 80 20.06 5.37 18.72
C ALA A 80 18.64 4.81 18.97
N GLN A 81 17.60 5.51 18.48
CA GLN A 81 16.20 5.10 18.64
C GLN A 81 15.68 4.19 17.51
N HIS A 82 16.15 4.38 16.28
CA HIS A 82 15.59 3.68 15.10
C HIS A 82 16.52 2.62 14.50
N GLY A 83 17.77 2.50 14.97
CA GLY A 83 18.73 1.50 14.51
C GLY A 83 19.36 1.79 13.14
N GLN A 84 18.61 2.40 12.21
CA GLN A 84 19.10 2.81 10.90
C GLN A 84 18.30 4.01 10.36
N VAL A 85 18.98 4.88 9.61
CA VAL A 85 18.43 6.04 8.92
C VAL A 85 18.97 6.03 7.49
N GLN A 86 18.14 6.29 6.48
CA GLN A 86 18.59 6.30 5.08
C GLN A 86 18.05 7.52 4.32
N GLY A 87 18.96 8.33 3.79
CA GLY A 87 18.63 9.47 2.92
C GLY A 87 17.77 10.56 3.57
N VAL A 88 17.86 10.79 4.88
CA VAL A 88 17.08 11.82 5.57
C VAL A 88 17.70 13.21 5.31
N PRO A 89 16.97 14.17 4.73
CA PRO A 89 17.49 15.52 4.54
C PRO A 89 17.65 16.22 5.89
N LEU A 90 18.78 16.89 6.08
CA LEU A 90 19.10 17.70 7.25
C LEU A 90 19.67 19.05 6.79
N THR A 91 19.38 20.08 7.58
CA THR A 91 20.11 21.35 7.49
C THR A 91 21.01 21.44 8.72
N LEU A 92 22.31 21.55 8.47
CA LEU A 92 23.34 21.76 9.48
C LEU A 92 23.69 23.25 9.51
N HIS A 93 23.92 23.80 10.69
CA HIS A 93 24.41 25.17 10.84
C HIS A 93 25.94 25.15 11.02
N ARG A 94 26.67 25.67 10.03
CA ARG A 94 28.13 25.80 10.10
C ARG A 94 28.56 26.99 10.96
N GLU A 95 29.79 26.96 11.46
CA GLU A 95 30.37 28.08 12.22
C GLU A 95 30.58 29.35 11.37
N ASP A 96 30.76 29.19 10.06
CA ASP A 96 30.87 30.29 9.09
C ASP A 96 29.54 31.04 8.85
N GLY A 97 28.44 30.60 9.47
CA GLY A 97 27.12 31.25 9.42
C GLY A 97 26.21 30.76 8.29
N GLY A 98 26.67 29.86 7.42
CA GLY A 98 25.87 29.32 6.31
C GLY A 98 25.06 28.06 6.68
N PRO A 99 23.81 27.91 6.19
CA PRO A 99 23.10 26.65 6.29
C PRO A 99 23.68 25.65 5.27
N LEU A 100 24.17 24.52 5.75
CA LEU A 100 24.60 23.41 4.91
C LEU A 100 23.46 22.38 4.81
N ARG A 101 22.92 22.19 3.62
CA ARG A 101 21.95 21.11 3.36
C ARG A 101 22.67 19.82 3.02
N VAL A 102 22.31 18.76 3.73
CA VAL A 102 22.86 17.42 3.52
C VAL A 102 21.77 16.37 3.52
N ARG A 103 22.05 15.22 2.90
CA ARG A 103 21.29 13.98 3.12
C ARG A 103 22.07 13.06 4.05
N LYS A 104 21.40 12.54 5.07
CA LYS A 104 21.96 11.66 6.10
C LYS A 104 21.57 10.20 5.88
N THR A 105 22.55 9.33 5.86
CA THR A 105 22.38 7.88 6.04
C THR A 105 23.24 7.47 7.22
N ALA A 106 22.68 6.68 8.13
CA ALA A 106 23.40 6.23 9.30
C ALA A 106 22.91 4.88 9.81
N ARG A 107 23.78 4.16 10.50
CA ARG A 107 23.48 2.87 11.10
C ARG A 107 24.00 2.83 12.54
N ALA A 108 23.16 2.39 13.45
CA ALA A 108 23.51 2.09 14.84
C ALA A 108 24.06 0.67 14.96
N PHE A 109 24.91 0.47 15.96
CA PHE A 109 25.39 -0.81 16.42
C PHE A 109 25.04 -0.94 17.90
N PHE A 110 24.76 -2.17 18.32
CA PHE A 110 24.31 -2.47 19.67
C PHE A 110 25.12 -3.65 20.23
N ASP A 111 25.39 -3.61 21.53
CA ASP A 111 26.00 -4.73 22.24
C ASP A 111 25.02 -5.89 22.41
N ALA A 112 25.51 -7.03 22.90
CA ALA A 112 24.72 -8.25 23.08
C ALA A 112 23.52 -8.09 24.04
N ASP A 113 23.58 -7.10 24.93
CA ASP A 113 22.52 -6.74 25.86
C ASP A 113 21.50 -5.73 25.28
N GLY A 114 21.68 -5.31 24.02
CA GLY A 114 20.83 -4.36 23.32
C GLY A 114 21.14 -2.89 23.61
N SER A 115 22.19 -2.59 24.37
CA SER A 115 22.65 -1.22 24.60
C SER A 115 23.31 -0.62 23.36
N PHE A 116 23.15 0.69 23.13
CA PHE A 116 23.72 1.38 21.98
C PHE A 116 25.25 1.45 22.11
N ALA A 117 25.97 0.79 21.20
CA ALA A 117 27.43 0.70 21.21
C ALA A 117 28.08 1.81 20.36
N GLY A 118 27.34 2.39 19.42
CA GLY A 118 27.85 3.45 18.53
C GLY A 118 27.15 3.45 17.18
N GLY A 119 27.65 4.27 16.25
CA GLY A 119 27.05 4.37 14.92
C GLY A 119 28.00 4.93 13.86
N ILE A 120 27.73 4.62 12.60
CA ILE A 120 28.41 5.21 11.44
C ILE A 120 27.42 6.11 10.72
N GLU A 121 27.87 7.29 10.33
CA GLU A 121 27.09 8.34 9.67
C GLU A 121 27.77 8.79 8.38
N ILE A 122 26.94 8.98 7.35
CA ILE A 122 27.34 9.53 6.06
C ILE A 122 26.42 10.70 5.72
N LEU A 123 27.01 11.84 5.39
CA LEU A 123 26.33 13.04 4.94
C LEU A 123 26.77 13.42 3.53
N TRP A 124 25.82 13.55 2.61
CA TRP A 124 26.08 14.06 1.26
C TRP A 124 25.62 15.51 1.14
N PRO A 125 26.45 16.45 0.64
CA PRO A 125 26.00 17.81 0.33
C PRO A 125 24.90 17.79 -0.73
N GLU A 126 23.89 18.63 -0.54
CA GLU A 126 22.91 18.94 -1.56
C GLU A 126 23.40 20.20 -2.30
N ALA A 127 23.66 20.12 -3.60
CA ALA A 127 24.19 21.26 -4.37
C ALA A 127 23.29 22.49 -4.20
N GLU A 128 23.91 23.67 -4.06
CA GLU A 128 23.21 24.95 -3.90
C GLU A 128 22.27 25.21 -5.09
N ALA A 129 20.98 24.96 -4.90
CA ALA A 129 19.94 25.38 -5.82
C ALA A 129 19.55 26.84 -5.48
N PRO A 130 19.29 27.69 -6.50
CA PRO A 130 18.89 29.08 -6.30
C PRO A 130 17.61 29.14 -5.46
N GLU A 131 17.37 30.25 -4.75
CA GLU A 131 16.17 30.46 -3.95
C GLU A 131 14.89 30.12 -4.74
N VAL A 132 14.27 28.97 -4.42
CA VAL A 132 12.96 28.59 -4.96
C VAL A 132 11.91 28.80 -3.87
N LYS A 133 10.95 29.67 -4.22
CA LYS A 133 9.67 29.92 -3.57
C LYS A 133 9.00 28.59 -3.19
N HIS A 134 8.23 28.59 -2.09
CA HIS A 134 7.37 27.49 -1.66
C HIS A 134 6.74 26.71 -2.82
N GLU A 135 7.32 25.57 -3.20
CA GLU A 135 6.66 24.61 -4.08
C GLU A 135 7.24 23.20 -3.90
N ALA A 136 6.31 22.28 -3.68
CA ALA A 136 6.35 20.81 -3.74
C ALA A 136 7.45 20.05 -2.96
N GLU A 137 6.98 19.23 -2.02
CA GLU A 137 7.67 17.99 -1.61
C GLU A 137 8.28 17.28 -2.84
N PRO A 138 9.46 16.67 -2.70
CA PRO A 138 10.11 15.98 -3.81
C PRO A 138 9.19 14.89 -4.36
N PRO A 139 9.30 14.56 -5.66
CA PRO A 139 8.65 13.36 -6.16
C PRO A 139 9.22 12.18 -5.35
N LEU A 140 8.35 11.50 -4.60
CA LEU A 140 8.49 10.04 -4.56
C LEU A 140 8.43 9.61 -6.04
N LEU A 141 9.18 8.60 -6.45
CA LEU A 141 8.62 7.26 -6.43
C LEU A 141 9.75 6.22 -6.40
N PRO A 142 9.81 5.34 -5.39
CA PRO A 142 9.99 3.93 -5.70
C PRO A 142 8.78 3.49 -6.54
N ASP A 143 9.03 3.12 -7.81
CA ASP A 143 8.14 2.42 -8.73
C ASP A 143 6.69 2.93 -8.87
N ASP A 144 6.48 4.02 -9.61
CA ASP A 144 5.18 4.24 -10.27
C ASP A 144 5.06 3.27 -11.45
N PHE A 145 4.23 2.25 -11.28
CA PHE A 145 3.93 1.28 -12.33
C PHE A 145 2.52 1.52 -12.86
N HIS A 146 2.38 2.44 -13.81
CA HIS A 146 1.10 2.84 -14.42
C HIS A 146 0.06 3.34 -13.41
N GLY A 147 0.48 4.15 -12.45
CA GLY A 147 -0.36 4.65 -11.37
C GLY A 147 -0.49 3.69 -10.18
N ILE A 148 0.22 2.56 -10.19
CA ILE A 148 0.27 1.61 -9.07
C ILE A 148 1.54 1.86 -8.27
N LEU A 149 1.35 2.22 -6.99
CA LEU A 149 2.45 2.51 -6.07
C LEU A 149 2.63 1.36 -5.10
N SER A 150 3.83 0.81 -5.04
CA SER A 150 4.17 -0.22 -4.07
C SER A 150 5.67 -0.38 -3.89
N GLN A 151 6.07 -0.61 -2.64
CA GLN A 151 7.41 -1.06 -2.26
C GLN A 151 7.41 -2.51 -1.75
N ASP A 152 6.27 -3.19 -1.80
CA ASP A 152 6.10 -4.55 -1.30
C ASP A 152 6.63 -5.61 -2.29
N PRO A 153 7.46 -6.58 -1.86
CA PRO A 153 7.99 -7.62 -2.75
C PRO A 153 6.94 -8.45 -3.48
N ALA A 154 5.76 -8.68 -2.89
CA ALA A 154 4.69 -9.44 -3.54
C ALA A 154 4.07 -8.64 -4.70
N MET A 155 3.96 -7.32 -4.57
CA MET A 155 3.54 -6.45 -5.66
C MET A 155 4.62 -6.34 -6.76
N GLN A 156 5.89 -6.35 -6.41
CA GLN A 156 6.98 -6.41 -7.40
C GLN A 156 6.93 -7.71 -8.24
N GLN A 157 6.54 -8.84 -7.62
CA GLN A 157 6.23 -10.06 -8.35
C GLN A 157 5.05 -9.87 -9.30
N VAL A 158 3.99 -9.19 -8.87
CA VAL A 158 2.83 -8.87 -9.72
C VAL A 158 3.27 -8.03 -10.92
N PHE A 159 4.10 -7.00 -10.75
CA PHE A 159 4.58 -6.17 -11.86
C PHE A 159 5.38 -6.96 -12.90
N ARG A 160 6.23 -7.90 -12.44
CA ARG A 160 6.96 -8.80 -13.33
C ARG A 160 6.01 -9.72 -14.12
N ILE A 161 4.97 -10.25 -13.49
CA ILE A 161 3.96 -11.06 -14.20
C ILE A 161 3.22 -10.20 -15.24
N ILE A 162 2.88 -8.95 -14.89
CA ILE A 162 2.20 -8.01 -15.79
C ILE A 162 3.04 -7.77 -17.05
N ARG A 163 4.34 -7.44 -16.90
CA ARG A 163 5.24 -7.23 -18.05
C ARG A 163 5.28 -8.44 -18.96
N ASN A 164 5.49 -9.64 -18.40
CA ASN A 164 5.58 -10.87 -19.19
C ASN A 164 4.26 -11.22 -19.90
N VAL A 165 3.11 -11.09 -19.22
CA VAL A 165 1.83 -11.45 -19.83
C VAL A 165 1.37 -10.41 -20.85
N ALA A 166 1.81 -9.15 -20.73
CA ALA A 166 1.49 -8.09 -21.67
C ALA A 166 2.08 -8.32 -23.08
N GLU A 167 3.17 -9.08 -23.19
CA GLU A 167 3.75 -9.51 -24.47
C GLU A 167 2.86 -10.52 -25.24
N THR A 168 1.79 -11.02 -24.62
CA THR A 168 0.89 -12.02 -25.20
C THR A 168 -0.56 -11.58 -25.17
N ASP A 169 -1.41 -12.25 -25.97
CA ASP A 169 -2.88 -12.11 -25.91
C ASP A 169 -3.55 -13.07 -24.92
N ALA A 170 -2.78 -13.70 -24.02
CA ALA A 170 -3.35 -14.61 -23.04
C ALA A 170 -4.36 -13.88 -22.12
N SER A 171 -5.46 -14.58 -21.81
CA SER A 171 -6.45 -14.08 -20.86
C SER A 171 -5.90 -14.07 -19.43
N VAL A 172 -6.13 -12.97 -18.72
CA VAL A 172 -5.62 -12.77 -17.36
C VAL A 172 -6.79 -12.69 -16.39
N LEU A 173 -6.72 -13.49 -15.33
CA LEU A 173 -7.64 -13.40 -14.20
C LEU A 173 -6.98 -12.65 -13.04
N ILE A 174 -7.41 -11.42 -12.79
CA ILE A 174 -6.97 -10.56 -11.69
C ILE A 174 -7.86 -10.83 -10.48
N ARG A 175 -7.30 -11.44 -9.44
CA ARG A 175 -8.01 -11.76 -8.21
C ARG A 175 -7.50 -10.94 -7.05
N GLY A 176 -8.39 -10.27 -6.34
CA GLY A 176 -8.06 -9.48 -5.16
C GLY A 176 -9.29 -8.94 -4.46
N GLU A 177 -9.15 -8.66 -3.17
CA GLU A 177 -10.21 -8.04 -2.37
C GLU A 177 -10.66 -6.70 -2.96
N SER A 178 -11.86 -6.25 -2.59
CA SER A 178 -12.37 -4.96 -3.03
C SER A 178 -11.43 -3.84 -2.59
N GLY A 179 -11.16 -2.89 -3.49
CA GLY A 179 -10.30 -1.75 -3.20
C GLY A 179 -8.79 -2.01 -3.30
N THR A 180 -8.35 -3.19 -3.77
CA THR A 180 -6.91 -3.50 -3.93
C THR A 180 -6.24 -2.91 -5.17
N GLY A 181 -7.03 -2.40 -6.13
CA GLY A 181 -6.51 -1.82 -7.38
C GLY A 181 -6.63 -2.70 -8.63
N LYS A 182 -7.55 -3.68 -8.66
CA LYS A 182 -7.73 -4.61 -9.81
C LYS A 182 -7.84 -3.91 -11.18
N GLU A 183 -8.58 -2.80 -11.26
CA GLU A 183 -8.74 -2.04 -12.51
C GLU A 183 -7.42 -1.39 -12.95
N LEU A 184 -6.63 -0.85 -12.01
CA LEU A 184 -5.30 -0.28 -12.33
C LEU A 184 -4.38 -1.36 -12.89
N VAL A 185 -4.42 -2.57 -12.32
CA VAL A 185 -3.66 -3.72 -12.83
C VAL A 185 -4.09 -4.10 -14.24
N ALA A 186 -5.39 -4.11 -14.54
CA ALA A 186 -5.88 -4.37 -15.89
C ALA A 186 -5.41 -3.29 -16.89
N ARG A 187 -5.43 -2.02 -16.48
CA ARG A 187 -4.93 -0.91 -17.29
C ARG A 187 -3.43 -1.01 -17.52
N ALA A 188 -2.65 -1.40 -16.50
CA ALA A 188 -1.22 -1.63 -16.62
C ALA A 188 -0.92 -2.76 -17.62
N ILE A 189 -1.65 -3.89 -17.56
CA ILE A 189 -1.52 -4.99 -18.52
C ILE A 189 -1.78 -4.53 -19.96
N HIS A 190 -2.78 -3.67 -20.16
CA HIS A 190 -3.07 -3.10 -21.48
C HIS A 190 -1.98 -2.12 -21.93
N ALA A 191 -1.55 -1.21 -21.07
CA ALA A 191 -0.53 -0.21 -21.36
C ALA A 191 0.85 -0.81 -21.70
N GLU A 192 1.21 -1.94 -21.08
CA GLU A 192 2.43 -2.70 -21.38
C GLU A 192 2.31 -3.58 -22.65
N SER A 193 1.11 -3.71 -23.23
CA SER A 193 0.89 -4.65 -24.34
C SER A 193 1.11 -4.03 -25.71
N HIS A 194 1.19 -4.88 -26.74
CA HIS A 194 1.18 -4.44 -28.13
C HIS A 194 -0.14 -3.74 -28.54
N ARG A 195 -1.21 -3.87 -27.74
CA ARG A 195 -2.51 -3.21 -27.95
C ARG A 195 -2.66 -1.89 -27.18
N ARG A 196 -1.58 -1.33 -26.61
CA ARG A 196 -1.63 -0.12 -25.74
C ARG A 196 -2.27 1.13 -26.38
N ASP A 197 -2.21 1.24 -27.71
CA ASP A 197 -2.77 2.36 -28.46
C ASP A 197 -4.19 2.04 -28.99
N ALA A 198 -4.69 0.84 -28.73
CA ALA A 198 -6.02 0.36 -29.11
C ALA A 198 -7.06 0.60 -27.99
N PRO A 199 -8.37 0.45 -28.25
CA PRO A 199 -9.39 0.68 -27.24
C PRO A 199 -9.23 -0.21 -26.00
N PHE A 200 -9.31 0.39 -24.81
CA PHE A 200 -9.50 -0.32 -23.55
C PHE A 200 -10.90 -0.01 -23.02
N LEU A 201 -11.80 -1.00 -23.04
CA LEU A 201 -13.13 -0.88 -22.47
C LEU A 201 -13.26 -1.76 -21.24
N ALA A 202 -14.06 -1.32 -20.27
CA ALA A 202 -14.32 -2.05 -19.04
C ALA A 202 -15.82 -2.11 -18.77
N VAL A 203 -16.28 -3.23 -18.22
CA VAL A 203 -17.65 -3.40 -17.73
C VAL A 203 -17.65 -4.05 -16.37
N ASN A 204 -18.46 -3.51 -15.46
CA ASN A 204 -18.70 -4.12 -14.17
C ASN A 204 -19.95 -5.02 -14.28
N CYS A 205 -19.73 -6.34 -14.24
CA CYS A 205 -20.79 -7.33 -14.39
C CYS A 205 -21.81 -7.31 -13.24
N ALA A 206 -21.47 -6.72 -12.10
CA ALA A 206 -22.36 -6.60 -10.94
C ALA A 206 -23.27 -5.36 -10.98
N ALA A 207 -22.97 -4.39 -11.86
CA ALA A 207 -23.63 -3.08 -11.84
C ALA A 207 -24.93 -3.00 -12.67
N LEU A 208 -25.17 -3.97 -13.56
CA LEU A 208 -26.27 -3.96 -14.52
C LEU A 208 -27.21 -5.15 -14.29
N SER A 209 -28.49 -4.98 -14.63
CA SER A 209 -29.40 -6.13 -14.71
C SER A 209 -28.95 -7.09 -15.83
N PRO A 210 -29.30 -8.38 -15.77
CA PRO A 210 -28.90 -9.35 -16.79
C PRO A 210 -29.20 -8.90 -18.22
N GLN A 211 -30.40 -8.38 -18.49
CA GLN A 211 -30.75 -7.93 -19.85
C GLN A 211 -29.95 -6.70 -20.31
N LEU A 212 -29.68 -5.76 -19.40
CA LEU A 212 -28.86 -4.58 -19.71
C LEU A 212 -27.40 -4.97 -19.91
N LEU A 213 -26.88 -5.90 -19.11
CA LEU A 213 -25.52 -6.41 -19.26
C LEU A 213 -25.34 -7.14 -20.59
N GLU A 214 -26.31 -7.96 -20.98
CA GLU A 214 -26.31 -8.65 -22.27
C GLU A 214 -26.27 -7.65 -23.44
N SER A 215 -27.19 -6.68 -23.41
CA SER A 215 -27.29 -5.62 -24.41
C SER A 215 -26.03 -4.74 -24.47
N GLU A 216 -25.41 -4.45 -23.33
CA GLU A 216 -24.18 -3.64 -23.29
C GLU A 216 -22.96 -4.45 -23.78
N LEU A 217 -22.86 -5.75 -23.45
CA LEU A 217 -21.76 -6.62 -23.92
C LEU A 217 -21.86 -6.93 -25.41
N PHE A 218 -22.99 -7.46 -25.85
CA PHE A 218 -23.18 -8.02 -27.19
C PHE A 218 -23.86 -7.04 -28.16
N GLY A 219 -24.45 -5.96 -27.66
CA GLY A 219 -25.25 -5.06 -28.49
C GLY A 219 -26.60 -5.65 -28.84
N HIS A 220 -27.41 -4.88 -29.56
CA HIS A 220 -28.73 -5.30 -29.99
C HIS A 220 -29.12 -4.67 -31.33
N GLU A 221 -30.01 -5.36 -32.04
CA GLU A 221 -30.75 -4.80 -33.17
C GLU A 221 -32.03 -4.13 -32.69
N ARG A 222 -32.53 -3.17 -33.49
CA ARG A 222 -33.81 -2.51 -33.28
C ARG A 222 -34.92 -3.55 -33.20
N GLY A 223 -35.73 -3.47 -32.15
CA GLY A 223 -36.84 -4.39 -31.91
C GLY A 223 -36.48 -5.67 -31.15
N ALA A 224 -35.23 -5.84 -30.73
CA ALA A 224 -34.80 -7.02 -29.97
C ALA A 224 -35.52 -7.19 -28.60
N PHE A 225 -35.94 -6.09 -27.97
CA PHE A 225 -36.72 -6.06 -26.74
C PHE A 225 -37.51 -4.74 -26.63
N THR A 226 -38.44 -4.67 -25.67
CA THR A 226 -39.20 -3.45 -25.37
C THR A 226 -38.27 -2.29 -24.98
N GLY A 227 -38.19 -1.27 -25.84
CA GLY A 227 -37.29 -0.12 -25.67
C GLY A 227 -36.07 -0.10 -26.62
N ALA A 228 -35.82 -1.18 -27.37
CA ALA A 228 -34.78 -1.25 -28.40
C ALA A 228 -35.18 -0.45 -29.66
N THR A 229 -35.18 0.88 -29.55
CA THR A 229 -35.64 1.80 -30.62
C THR A 229 -34.64 1.98 -31.75
N LYS A 230 -33.37 1.61 -31.55
CA LYS A 230 -32.28 1.69 -32.53
C LYS A 230 -31.29 0.57 -32.31
N ASP A 231 -30.51 0.26 -33.34
CA ASP A 231 -29.37 -0.64 -33.23
C ASP A 231 -28.31 0.00 -32.31
N ARG A 232 -27.68 -0.81 -31.47
CA ARG A 232 -26.58 -0.35 -30.60
C ARG A 232 -25.44 -1.36 -30.63
N PRO A 233 -24.23 -0.96 -31.03
CA PRO A 233 -23.07 -1.83 -30.95
C PRO A 233 -22.69 -2.08 -29.48
N GLY A 234 -22.49 -3.36 -29.14
CA GLY A 234 -22.02 -3.77 -27.81
C GLY A 234 -20.55 -3.47 -27.58
N LEU A 235 -20.11 -3.67 -26.35
CA LEU A 235 -18.72 -3.48 -25.92
C LEU A 235 -17.76 -4.38 -26.68
N LEU A 236 -18.14 -5.62 -27.00
CA LEU A 236 -17.30 -6.53 -27.79
C LEU A 236 -16.94 -5.91 -29.15
N ARG A 237 -17.93 -5.35 -29.86
CA ARG A 237 -17.69 -4.66 -31.14
C ARG A 237 -16.94 -3.34 -30.99
N ARG A 238 -17.22 -2.59 -29.93
CA ARG A 238 -16.59 -1.29 -29.67
C ARG A 238 -15.14 -1.41 -29.21
N ALA A 239 -14.77 -2.55 -28.62
CA ALA A 239 -13.42 -2.85 -28.16
C ALA A 239 -12.57 -3.55 -29.24
N ASP A 240 -13.12 -3.82 -30.42
CA ASP A 240 -12.47 -4.59 -31.48
C ASP A 240 -11.04 -4.10 -31.79
N GLY A 241 -10.10 -5.04 -31.92
CA GLY A 241 -8.65 -4.79 -32.00
C GLY A 241 -7.98 -4.46 -30.65
N GLY A 242 -8.75 -4.27 -29.58
CA GLY A 242 -8.31 -3.77 -28.28
C GLY A 242 -8.42 -4.77 -27.14
N THR A 243 -8.78 -4.26 -25.95
CA THR A 243 -8.86 -5.02 -24.70
C THR A 243 -10.18 -4.76 -23.98
N LEU A 244 -10.85 -5.83 -23.55
CA LEU A 244 -12.07 -5.79 -22.74
C LEU A 244 -11.80 -6.31 -21.32
N LEU A 245 -12.03 -5.47 -20.32
CA LEU A 245 -12.04 -5.85 -18.91
C LEU A 245 -13.46 -6.24 -18.45
N LEU A 246 -13.58 -7.45 -17.91
CA LEU A 246 -14.77 -7.96 -17.23
C LEU A 246 -14.55 -7.88 -15.72
N ASP A 247 -14.98 -6.78 -15.09
CA ASP A 247 -14.87 -6.61 -13.64
C ASP A 247 -16.03 -7.29 -12.89
N GLU A 248 -15.72 -7.82 -11.71
CA GLU A 248 -16.57 -8.71 -10.93
C GLU A 248 -17.21 -9.83 -11.77
N VAL A 249 -16.41 -10.50 -12.60
CA VAL A 249 -16.84 -11.55 -13.56
C VAL A 249 -17.61 -12.70 -12.91
N ALA A 250 -17.40 -12.95 -11.62
CA ALA A 250 -18.09 -13.99 -10.87
C ALA A 250 -19.59 -13.72 -10.67
N GLU A 251 -20.04 -12.47 -10.89
CA GLU A 251 -21.46 -12.09 -10.82
C GLU A 251 -22.18 -12.27 -12.18
N LEU A 252 -21.50 -12.80 -13.21
CA LEU A 252 -22.14 -13.04 -14.50
C LEU A 252 -23.27 -14.09 -14.39
N PRO A 253 -24.48 -13.79 -14.91
CA PRO A 253 -25.53 -14.79 -15.09
C PRO A 253 -25.08 -15.99 -15.94
N LEU A 254 -25.53 -17.20 -15.60
CA LEU A 254 -25.10 -18.47 -16.23
C LEU A 254 -25.37 -18.51 -17.75
N ASP A 255 -26.47 -17.91 -18.20
CA ASP A 255 -26.85 -17.78 -19.60
C ASP A 255 -25.86 -16.87 -20.36
N LEU A 256 -25.43 -15.77 -19.74
CA LEU A 256 -24.42 -14.89 -20.31
C LEU A 256 -23.03 -15.50 -20.31
N GLN A 257 -22.71 -16.36 -19.33
CA GLN A 257 -21.45 -17.10 -19.30
C GLN A 257 -21.28 -17.97 -20.55
N ALA A 258 -22.35 -18.62 -21.04
CA ALA A 258 -22.30 -19.43 -22.26
C ALA A 258 -22.03 -18.58 -23.52
N LYS A 259 -22.64 -17.40 -23.62
CA LYS A 259 -22.42 -16.46 -24.73
C LYS A 259 -21.02 -15.89 -24.72
N LEU A 260 -20.53 -15.51 -23.53
CA LEU A 260 -19.18 -15.00 -23.34
C LEU A 260 -18.12 -16.07 -23.68
N LEU A 261 -18.37 -17.33 -23.32
CA LEU A 261 -17.48 -18.44 -23.68
C LEU A 261 -17.27 -18.52 -25.19
N ARG A 262 -18.34 -18.42 -25.99
CA ARG A 262 -18.25 -18.39 -27.45
C ARG A 262 -17.47 -17.18 -27.95
N ALA A 263 -17.74 -15.98 -27.40
CA ALA A 263 -17.00 -14.77 -27.75
C ALA A 263 -15.48 -14.91 -27.50
N ILE A 264 -15.08 -15.56 -26.41
CA ILE A 264 -13.66 -15.77 -26.09
C ILE A 264 -13.03 -16.84 -26.98
N GLN A 265 -13.75 -17.94 -27.26
CA GLN A 265 -13.21 -19.09 -27.98
C GLN A 265 -13.20 -18.89 -29.49
N GLU A 266 -14.29 -18.38 -30.04
CA GLU A 266 -14.52 -18.25 -31.48
C GLU A 266 -14.22 -16.84 -31.98
N GLN A 267 -13.90 -15.89 -31.09
CA GLN A 267 -13.68 -14.48 -31.43
C GLN A 267 -14.88 -13.91 -32.21
N SER A 268 -16.09 -14.40 -31.88
CA SER A 268 -17.33 -14.02 -32.54
C SER A 268 -18.54 -14.09 -31.61
N PHE A 269 -19.56 -13.29 -31.91
CA PHE A 269 -20.78 -13.25 -31.10
C PHE A 269 -22.00 -12.84 -31.92
N LEU A 270 -23.19 -13.07 -31.36
CA LEU A 270 -24.48 -12.66 -31.93
C LEU A 270 -25.05 -11.49 -31.12
N PRO A 271 -25.31 -10.32 -31.73
CA PRO A 271 -26.10 -9.27 -31.10
C PRO A 271 -27.49 -9.77 -30.69
N VAL A 272 -28.07 -9.19 -29.65
CA VAL A 272 -29.43 -9.56 -29.21
C VAL A 272 -30.43 -9.25 -30.32
N GLY A 273 -31.25 -10.25 -30.69
CA GLY A 273 -32.23 -10.15 -31.76
C GLY A 273 -31.68 -10.38 -33.17
N SER A 274 -30.36 -10.56 -33.33
CA SER A 274 -29.73 -10.82 -34.62
C SER A 274 -29.47 -12.31 -34.85
N ASP A 275 -29.52 -12.74 -36.12
CA ASP A 275 -29.06 -14.04 -36.59
C ASP A 275 -27.67 -13.99 -37.24
N ARG A 276 -27.07 -12.78 -37.32
CA ARG A 276 -25.77 -12.56 -37.97
C ARG A 276 -24.65 -12.50 -36.95
N SER A 277 -23.71 -13.45 -37.06
CA SER A 277 -22.51 -13.45 -36.21
C SER A 277 -21.57 -12.30 -36.61
N VAL A 278 -20.98 -11.67 -35.60
CA VAL A 278 -19.99 -10.59 -35.73
C VAL A 278 -18.65 -11.13 -35.25
N GLN A 279 -17.63 -11.05 -36.11
CA GLN A 279 -16.24 -11.37 -35.77
C GLN A 279 -15.56 -10.15 -35.12
N VAL A 280 -14.70 -10.40 -34.14
CA VAL A 280 -13.90 -9.40 -33.43
C VAL A 280 -12.52 -9.97 -33.10
N ASP A 281 -11.53 -9.12 -32.85
CA ASP A 281 -10.23 -9.51 -32.31
C ASP A 281 -10.03 -8.82 -30.96
N LEU A 282 -10.20 -9.56 -29.87
CA LEU A 282 -10.21 -9.03 -28.51
C LEU A 282 -9.28 -9.78 -27.58
N ARG A 283 -8.51 -9.00 -26.81
CA ARG A 283 -7.89 -9.47 -25.58
C ARG A 283 -8.87 -9.35 -24.41
N PHE A 284 -9.06 -10.44 -23.66
CA PHE A 284 -9.94 -10.47 -22.49
C PHE A 284 -9.16 -10.46 -21.18
N LEU A 285 -9.48 -9.49 -20.32
CA LEU A 285 -9.05 -9.45 -18.92
C LEU A 285 -10.27 -9.65 -18.03
N ALA A 286 -10.14 -10.42 -16.96
CA ALA A 286 -11.21 -10.64 -16.00
C ALA A 286 -10.74 -10.29 -14.59
N ALA A 287 -11.62 -9.70 -13.79
CA ALA A 287 -11.35 -9.35 -12.40
C ALA A 287 -12.46 -9.84 -11.47
N THR A 288 -12.09 -10.30 -10.27
CA THR A 288 -13.06 -10.67 -9.22
C THR A 288 -12.40 -10.76 -7.84
N HIS A 289 -13.18 -10.59 -6.77
CA HIS A 289 -12.75 -10.96 -5.42
C HIS A 289 -13.04 -12.43 -5.06
N ARG A 290 -13.98 -13.09 -5.78
CA ARG A 290 -14.40 -14.45 -5.47
C ARG A 290 -13.43 -15.51 -6.01
N SER A 291 -13.51 -16.71 -5.46
CA SER A 291 -12.82 -17.86 -6.02
C SER A 291 -13.70 -18.50 -7.11
N LEU A 292 -13.34 -18.32 -8.39
CA LEU A 292 -14.10 -18.95 -9.48
C LEU A 292 -14.18 -20.48 -9.33
N ARG A 293 -13.16 -21.13 -8.77
CA ARG A 293 -13.21 -22.58 -8.46
C ARG A 293 -14.30 -22.92 -7.44
N ALA A 294 -14.55 -22.06 -6.47
CA ALA A 294 -15.62 -22.26 -5.49
C ALA A 294 -16.99 -22.00 -6.12
N GLU A 295 -17.10 -20.98 -6.98
CA GLU A 295 -18.34 -20.70 -7.72
C GLU A 295 -18.71 -21.83 -8.69
N VAL A 296 -17.72 -22.47 -9.33
CA VAL A 296 -17.92 -23.69 -10.14
C VAL A 296 -18.46 -24.83 -9.29
N LYS A 297 -17.82 -25.12 -8.15
CA LYS A 297 -18.29 -26.17 -7.23
C LYS A 297 -19.72 -25.91 -6.72
N ALA A 298 -20.11 -24.65 -6.62
CA ALA A 298 -21.44 -24.24 -6.19
C ALA A 298 -22.47 -24.16 -7.34
N GLY A 299 -22.09 -24.51 -8.58
CA GLY A 299 -22.97 -24.47 -9.75
C GLY A 299 -23.34 -23.06 -10.24
N ARG A 300 -22.65 -22.02 -9.76
CA ARG A 300 -22.91 -20.62 -10.12
C ARG A 300 -21.99 -20.10 -11.23
N PHE A 301 -20.94 -20.84 -11.56
CA PHE A 301 -20.02 -20.51 -12.63
C PHE A 301 -19.69 -21.74 -13.47
N ARG A 302 -19.57 -21.59 -14.78
CA ARG A 302 -19.26 -22.70 -15.67
C ARG A 302 -17.77 -23.02 -15.63
N GLU A 303 -17.46 -24.32 -15.58
CA GLU A 303 -16.09 -24.80 -15.51
C GLU A 303 -15.28 -24.47 -16.77
N ASP A 304 -15.89 -24.61 -17.95
CA ASP A 304 -15.27 -24.29 -19.25
C ASP A 304 -14.85 -22.82 -19.38
N LEU A 305 -15.72 -21.90 -18.98
CA LEU A 305 -15.42 -20.47 -18.95
C LEU A 305 -14.34 -20.13 -17.93
N MET A 306 -14.35 -20.77 -16.76
CA MET A 306 -13.31 -20.55 -15.76
C MET A 306 -11.93 -20.88 -16.34
N TYR A 307 -11.78 -22.01 -17.04
CA TYR A 307 -10.49 -22.38 -17.63
C TYR A 307 -10.05 -21.42 -18.72
N ARG A 308 -10.98 -20.87 -19.52
CA ARG A 308 -10.65 -19.88 -20.57
C ARG A 308 -10.26 -18.50 -20.02
N LEU A 309 -10.85 -18.07 -18.90
CA LEU A 309 -10.51 -16.79 -18.26
C LEU A 309 -9.26 -16.90 -17.36
N ARG A 310 -9.00 -18.07 -16.79
CA ARG A 310 -7.93 -18.30 -15.80
C ARG A 310 -6.67 -18.90 -16.45
N VAL A 311 -6.24 -18.35 -17.58
CA VAL A 311 -4.98 -18.78 -18.22
C VAL A 311 -3.79 -18.27 -17.39
N VAL A 312 -3.74 -16.96 -17.11
CA VAL A 312 -2.74 -16.37 -16.21
C VAL A 312 -3.44 -15.75 -14.99
N PRO A 313 -3.41 -16.39 -13.81
CA PRO A 313 -3.95 -15.80 -12.59
C PRO A 313 -2.97 -14.82 -11.94
N VAL A 314 -3.41 -13.59 -11.70
CA VAL A 314 -2.68 -12.56 -10.95
C VAL A 314 -3.39 -12.32 -9.63
N PHE A 315 -2.71 -12.54 -8.50
CA PHE A 315 -3.29 -12.35 -7.17
C PHE A 315 -2.77 -11.06 -6.55
N LEU A 316 -3.66 -10.17 -6.15
CA LEU A 316 -3.31 -8.93 -5.47
C LEU A 316 -3.37 -9.12 -3.94
N PRO A 317 -2.27 -8.85 -3.22
CA PRO A 317 -2.29 -8.90 -1.77
C PRO A 317 -3.19 -7.79 -1.20
N PRO A 318 -3.94 -8.07 -0.13
CA PRO A 318 -4.66 -7.04 0.60
C PRO A 318 -3.68 -6.08 1.29
N LEU A 319 -4.09 -4.84 1.53
CA LEU A 319 -3.24 -3.78 2.08
C LEU A 319 -2.61 -4.15 3.43
N ARG A 320 -3.33 -4.91 4.27
CA ARG A 320 -2.83 -5.41 5.56
C ARG A 320 -1.60 -6.33 5.45
N ASP A 321 -1.43 -7.01 4.31
CA ASP A 321 -0.29 -7.91 4.07
C ASP A 321 0.91 -7.15 3.49
N ARG A 322 0.73 -5.89 3.06
CA ARG A 322 1.74 -5.00 2.49
C ARG A 322 1.88 -3.72 3.32
N ARG A 323 2.18 -3.87 4.62
CA ARG A 323 2.23 -2.76 5.59
C ARG A 323 3.14 -1.61 5.18
N GLY A 324 4.25 -1.91 4.49
CA GLY A 324 5.15 -0.89 3.95
C GLY A 324 4.44 0.06 2.98
N ASP A 325 3.44 -0.40 2.24
CA ASP A 325 2.71 0.43 1.28
C ASP A 325 1.76 1.43 1.95
N ILE A 326 1.39 1.22 3.22
CA ILE A 326 0.44 2.11 3.92
C ILE A 326 1.02 3.52 4.03
N ASP A 327 2.26 3.67 4.49
CA ASP A 327 2.92 4.99 4.59
C ASP A 327 3.16 5.63 3.21
N LEU A 328 3.60 4.82 2.23
CA LEU A 328 3.82 5.26 0.85
C LEU A 328 2.54 5.84 0.23
N LEU A 329 1.45 5.08 0.31
CA LEU A 329 0.14 5.46 -0.24
C LEU A 329 -0.47 6.64 0.54
N LEU A 330 -0.33 6.64 1.87
CA LEU A 330 -0.80 7.74 2.71
C LEU A 330 -0.16 9.07 2.27
N ARG A 331 1.17 9.11 2.15
CA ARG A 331 1.90 10.30 1.70
C ARG A 331 1.49 10.73 0.30
N HIS A 332 1.33 9.76 -0.61
CA HIS A 332 0.86 10.05 -1.96
C HIS A 332 -0.53 10.71 -1.95
N PHE A 333 -1.50 10.15 -1.22
CA PHE A 333 -2.84 10.72 -1.15
C PHE A 333 -2.87 12.07 -0.43
N ILE A 334 -2.05 12.27 0.61
CA ILE A 334 -1.88 13.58 1.26
C ILE A 334 -1.38 14.62 0.25
N ARG A 335 -0.37 14.27 -0.55
CA ARG A 335 0.17 15.16 -1.58
C ARG A 335 -0.88 15.54 -2.63
N LEU A 336 -1.65 14.57 -3.11
CA LEU A 336 -2.75 14.83 -4.05
C LEU A 336 -3.80 15.79 -3.44
N GLN A 337 -4.23 15.55 -2.19
CA GLN A 337 -5.20 16.40 -1.51
C GLN A 337 -4.66 17.80 -1.17
N ASN A 338 -3.37 17.90 -0.84
CA ASN A 338 -2.70 19.19 -0.64
C ASN A 338 -2.79 20.07 -1.89
N GLY A 339 -2.96 19.53 -3.09
CA GLY A 339 -3.18 20.34 -4.29
C GLY A 339 -4.60 20.88 -4.47
N GLN A 340 -5.59 20.37 -3.74
CA GLN A 340 -7.02 20.51 -4.08
C GLN A 340 -7.86 21.30 -3.06
N GLY A 341 -7.45 21.36 -1.79
CA GLY A 341 -8.25 21.95 -0.71
C GLY A 341 -7.67 23.23 -0.10
N PRO A 342 -8.29 23.80 0.96
CA PRO A 342 -7.73 24.89 1.76
C PRO A 342 -6.78 24.40 2.86
N ARG A 343 -6.92 23.15 3.31
CA ARG A 343 -6.01 22.53 4.28
C ARG A 343 -4.75 22.05 3.58
N ARG A 344 -3.60 22.18 4.26
CA ARG A 344 -2.33 21.56 3.89
C ARG A 344 -1.87 20.69 5.05
N ILE A 345 -1.58 19.42 4.82
CA ILE A 345 -0.98 18.51 5.80
C ILE A 345 0.48 18.32 5.40
N ALA A 346 1.40 18.69 6.29
CA ALA A 346 2.85 18.58 6.10
C ALA A 346 3.47 17.44 6.92
N ARG A 347 2.80 16.97 7.98
CA ARG A 347 3.30 15.89 8.83
C ARG A 347 2.19 15.02 9.39
N VAL A 348 2.52 13.77 9.70
CA VAL A 348 1.62 12.81 10.34
C VAL A 348 2.11 12.57 11.76
N GLN A 349 1.21 12.73 12.73
CA GLN A 349 1.53 12.47 14.14
C GLN A 349 1.84 10.98 14.34
N PRO A 350 2.85 10.60 15.14
CA PRO A 350 3.21 9.20 15.38
C PRO A 350 2.03 8.31 15.83
N GLU A 351 1.15 8.83 16.69
CA GLU A 351 -0.05 8.11 17.16
C GLU A 351 -1.04 7.83 16.03
N ALA A 352 -1.26 8.80 15.13
CA ALA A 352 -2.10 8.61 13.96
C ALA A 352 -1.51 7.57 13.00
N MET A 353 -0.19 7.61 12.80
CA MET A 353 0.51 6.63 11.97
C MET A 353 0.38 5.21 12.53
N ARG A 354 0.57 5.02 13.85
CA ARG A 354 0.38 3.70 14.48
C ARG A 354 -1.04 3.17 14.27
N ALA A 355 -2.05 4.00 14.50
CA ALA A 355 -3.45 3.61 14.28
C ALA A 355 -3.71 3.19 12.82
N LEU A 356 -3.11 3.88 11.84
CA LEU A 356 -3.20 3.52 10.43
C LEU A 356 -2.49 2.20 10.10
N LEU A 357 -1.34 1.92 10.73
CA LEU A 357 -0.57 0.69 10.52
C LEU A 357 -1.24 -0.54 11.16
N ASP A 358 -1.95 -0.36 12.26
CA ASP A 358 -2.62 -1.44 13.01
C ASP A 358 -4.02 -1.76 12.47
N HIS A 359 -4.60 -0.91 11.64
CA HIS A 359 -5.93 -1.11 11.06
C HIS A 359 -5.97 -2.30 10.07
N PRO A 360 -7.01 -3.15 10.09
CA PRO A 360 -7.11 -4.32 9.20
C PRO A 360 -7.36 -4.01 7.72
N TRP A 361 -7.69 -2.76 7.38
CA TRP A 361 -7.94 -2.29 6.00
C TRP A 361 -8.92 -3.15 5.17
N PRO A 362 -10.15 -3.42 5.65
CA PRO A 362 -11.15 -4.22 4.93
C PRO A 362 -11.53 -3.65 3.54
N GLY A 363 -11.42 -2.33 3.34
CA GLY A 363 -11.62 -1.67 2.06
C GLY A 363 -10.32 -1.32 1.32
N ASN A 364 -9.18 -1.83 1.80
CA ASN A 364 -7.87 -1.73 1.18
C ASN A 364 -7.50 -0.27 0.81
N VAL A 365 -6.91 -0.05 -0.37
CA VAL A 365 -6.43 1.27 -0.83
C VAL A 365 -7.58 2.27 -0.99
N ARG A 366 -8.79 1.80 -1.34
CA ARG A 366 -9.98 2.66 -1.45
C ARG A 366 -10.35 3.25 -0.08
N GLU A 367 -10.33 2.43 0.96
CA GLU A 367 -10.57 2.89 2.34
C GLU A 367 -9.48 3.87 2.78
N LEU A 368 -8.20 3.56 2.57
CA LEU A 368 -7.10 4.48 2.90
C LEU A 368 -7.27 5.86 2.23
N ARG A 369 -7.64 5.88 0.94
CA ARG A 369 -7.93 7.13 0.23
C ARG A 369 -9.08 7.90 0.88
N ASN A 370 -10.16 7.22 1.27
CA ASN A 370 -11.31 7.82 1.94
C ASN A 370 -10.94 8.37 3.33
N VAL A 371 -10.11 7.66 4.08
CA VAL A 371 -9.59 8.09 5.39
C VAL A 371 -8.82 9.40 5.25
N VAL A 372 -7.95 9.52 4.23
CA VAL A 372 -7.25 10.78 3.94
C VAL A 372 -8.22 11.89 3.57
N GLN A 373 -9.21 11.61 2.71
CA GLN A 373 -10.23 12.60 2.36
C GLN A 373 -11.02 13.09 3.57
N TYR A 374 -11.43 12.18 4.45
CA TYR A 374 -12.10 12.50 5.70
C TYR A 374 -11.23 13.42 6.56
N ALA A 375 -9.95 13.09 6.74
CA ALA A 375 -9.04 13.89 7.54
C ALA A 375 -8.90 15.31 7.00
N PHE A 376 -8.78 15.50 5.68
CA PHE A 376 -8.75 16.83 5.08
C PHE A 376 -10.04 17.63 5.31
N ALA A 377 -11.20 16.96 5.34
CA ALA A 377 -12.49 17.60 5.55
C ALA A 377 -12.70 18.07 7.00
N VAL A 378 -12.38 17.22 7.99
CA VAL A 378 -12.71 17.51 9.40
C VAL A 378 -11.61 18.25 10.15
N GLY A 379 -10.35 17.95 9.85
CA GLY A 379 -9.25 18.44 10.66
C GLY A 379 -8.78 19.84 10.28
N ARG A 380 -7.78 20.31 11.03
CA ARG A 380 -7.22 21.67 10.90
C ARG A 380 -5.70 21.65 11.06
N GLY A 381 -5.05 22.69 10.53
CA GLY A 381 -3.61 22.87 10.65
C GLY A 381 -2.76 21.88 9.84
N PRO A 382 -1.42 21.97 10.00
CA PRO A 382 -0.43 21.29 9.14
C PRO A 382 -0.12 19.84 9.53
N GLU A 383 -0.81 19.30 10.54
CA GLU A 383 -0.49 18.00 11.12
C GLU A 383 -1.71 17.09 11.11
N LEU A 384 -1.56 15.88 10.57
CA LEU A 384 -2.57 14.83 10.64
C LEU A 384 -2.52 14.18 12.02
N ARG A 385 -3.56 14.39 12.81
CA ARG A 385 -3.67 13.88 14.18
C ARG A 385 -4.64 12.71 14.27
N LEU A 386 -4.57 11.94 15.35
CA LEU A 386 -5.48 10.80 15.56
C LEU A 386 -6.96 11.22 15.56
N HIS A 387 -7.28 12.40 16.09
CA HIS A 387 -8.64 12.94 16.08
C HIS A 387 -9.10 13.47 14.71
N ASP A 388 -8.22 13.52 13.72
CA ASP A 388 -8.60 13.81 12.34
C ASP A 388 -8.98 12.53 11.57
N LEU A 389 -8.65 11.35 12.09
CA LEU A 389 -9.04 10.07 11.49
C LEU A 389 -10.51 9.73 11.81
N PRO A 390 -11.18 8.91 10.97
CA PRO A 390 -12.52 8.43 11.26
C PRO A 390 -12.65 7.80 12.66
N PRO A 391 -13.85 7.82 13.28
CA PRO A 391 -14.07 7.32 14.64
C PRO A 391 -13.58 5.88 14.87
N GLU A 392 -13.66 5.02 13.87
CA GLU A 392 -13.19 3.63 13.95
C GLU A 392 -11.70 3.49 14.32
N PHE A 393 -10.86 4.48 14.01
CA PHE A 393 -9.43 4.48 14.39
C PHE A 393 -9.19 4.82 15.87
N ARG A 394 -10.22 5.32 16.57
CA ARG A 394 -10.14 5.69 18.00
C ARG A 394 -10.71 4.61 18.89
N GLU A 395 -11.66 3.83 18.37
CA GLU A 395 -12.26 2.70 19.09
C GLU A 395 -11.26 1.55 19.33
N SER A 396 -10.23 1.42 18.49
CA SER A 396 -9.16 0.41 18.63
C SER A 396 -8.06 0.77 19.64
N LEU A 397 -8.06 1.99 20.21
CA LEU A 397 -7.03 2.47 21.15
C LEU A 397 -7.49 2.51 22.61
N GLY A 398 -8.65 1.94 22.93
CA GLY A 398 -8.99 1.67 24.33
C GLY A 398 -7.97 0.68 24.90
N PRO A 399 -7.32 0.96 26.03
CA PRO A 399 -6.53 -0.07 26.70
C PRO A 399 -7.45 -1.26 26.96
N GLU A 400 -6.98 -2.46 26.64
CA GLU A 400 -7.46 -3.66 27.32
C GLU A 400 -7.25 -3.41 28.82
N ARG A 401 -8.27 -2.84 29.47
CA ARG A 401 -8.33 -2.90 30.93
C ARG A 401 -8.28 -4.39 31.27
N PRO A 402 -7.44 -4.81 32.22
CA PRO A 402 -7.54 -6.16 32.74
C PRO A 402 -9.00 -6.35 33.12
N ILE A 403 -9.66 -7.30 32.46
CA ILE A 403 -11.01 -7.69 32.79
C ILE A 403 -10.92 -8.19 34.24
N GLN A 404 -11.31 -7.34 35.19
CA GLN A 404 -11.68 -7.81 36.51
C GLN A 404 -12.77 -8.85 36.24
N ALA A 405 -12.53 -10.08 36.70
CA ALA A 405 -13.44 -11.20 36.51
C ALA A 405 -14.89 -10.75 36.78
N PRO A 406 -15.86 -11.07 35.89
CA PRO A 406 -17.23 -10.68 36.13
C PRO A 406 -17.69 -11.34 37.43
N VAL A 407 -18.30 -10.55 38.32
CA VAL A 407 -19.23 -11.07 39.33
C VAL A 407 -20.20 -11.99 38.57
N GLU A 408 -20.34 -13.24 39.02
CA GLU A 408 -21.15 -14.30 38.38
C GLU A 408 -22.65 -13.93 38.35
N LEU A 409 -23.02 -13.03 37.44
CA LEU A 409 -24.41 -12.64 37.18
C LEU A 409 -25.03 -13.48 36.06
N VAL A 410 -24.20 -14.10 35.21
CA VAL A 410 -24.64 -14.99 34.11
C VAL A 410 -23.86 -16.30 34.19
N PRO A 411 -24.50 -17.43 34.53
CA PRO A 411 -23.83 -18.73 34.64
C PRO A 411 -23.14 -19.12 33.33
N SER A 412 -21.90 -19.57 33.42
CA SER A 412 -21.10 -20.05 32.28
C SER A 412 -21.57 -21.40 31.73
N THR A 413 -22.45 -22.09 32.46
CA THR A 413 -23.09 -23.36 32.08
C THR A 413 -24.21 -23.22 31.05
N LEU A 414 -24.68 -21.99 30.79
CA LEU A 414 -25.71 -21.72 29.80
C LEU A 414 -25.13 -21.71 28.38
N ASP A 415 -25.95 -22.13 27.41
CA ASP A 415 -25.61 -22.02 26.00
C ASP A 415 -25.52 -20.56 25.56
N GLU A 416 -24.75 -20.31 24.50
CA GLU A 416 -24.38 -18.96 24.09
C GLU A 416 -25.59 -18.06 23.77
N ALA A 417 -26.68 -18.63 23.23
CA ALA A 417 -27.91 -17.90 22.94
C ALA A 417 -28.62 -17.45 24.22
N SER A 418 -28.72 -18.32 25.23
CA SER A 418 -29.35 -17.98 26.52
C SER A 418 -28.54 -16.95 27.31
N ARG A 419 -27.21 -17.02 27.23
CA ARG A 419 -26.33 -16.00 27.84
C ARG A 419 -26.56 -14.61 27.24
N ILE A 420 -26.76 -14.52 25.92
CA ILE A 420 -27.06 -13.25 25.23
C ILE A 420 -28.42 -12.70 25.62
N ARG A 421 -29.46 -13.54 25.74
CA ARG A 421 -30.79 -13.10 26.19
C ARG A 421 -30.75 -12.59 27.63
N LEU A 422 -30.12 -13.34 28.52
CA LEU A 422 -30.04 -13.00 29.94
C LEU A 422 -29.22 -11.71 30.17
N ALA A 423 -28.14 -11.51 29.39
CA ALA A 423 -27.37 -10.28 29.44
C ALA A 423 -28.16 -9.05 28.96
N LEU A 424 -29.03 -9.20 27.95
CA LEU A 424 -29.92 -8.12 27.51
C LEU A 424 -31.01 -7.82 28.55
N GLU A 425 -31.55 -8.85 29.20
CA GLU A 425 -32.56 -8.71 30.24
C GLU A 425 -32.01 -7.95 31.46
N HIS A 426 -30.81 -8.31 31.93
CA HIS A 426 -30.16 -7.63 33.06
C HIS A 426 -29.74 -6.19 32.78
N THR A 427 -29.53 -5.84 31.51
CA THR A 427 -29.10 -4.50 31.10
C THR A 427 -30.24 -3.68 30.49
N GLY A 428 -31.48 -4.17 30.54
CA GLY A 428 -32.64 -3.48 29.97
C GLY A 428 -32.54 -3.21 28.47
N GLY A 429 -31.83 -4.08 27.73
CA GLY A 429 -31.64 -3.98 26.27
C GLY A 429 -30.44 -3.14 25.82
N HIS A 430 -29.61 -2.63 26.74
CA HIS A 430 -28.41 -1.86 26.40
C HIS A 430 -27.29 -2.77 25.87
N VAL A 431 -27.18 -2.85 24.55
CA VAL A 431 -26.26 -3.77 23.84
C VAL A 431 -24.78 -3.58 24.20
N GLY A 432 -24.36 -2.36 24.55
CA GLY A 432 -22.98 -2.10 25.00
C GLY A 432 -22.69 -2.77 26.33
N GLU A 433 -23.55 -2.53 27.32
CA GLU A 433 -23.46 -3.10 28.66
C GLU A 433 -23.64 -4.62 28.65
N ALA A 434 -24.55 -5.14 27.82
CA ALA A 434 -24.75 -6.58 27.66
C ALA A 434 -23.50 -7.29 27.07
N ALA A 435 -22.78 -6.61 26.17
CA ALA A 435 -21.55 -7.11 25.60
C ALA A 435 -20.41 -7.13 26.63
N GLU A 436 -20.30 -6.06 27.43
CA GLU A 436 -19.37 -5.98 28.56
C GLU A 436 -19.65 -7.05 29.61
N LEU A 437 -20.93 -7.27 29.96
CA LEU A 437 -21.36 -8.28 30.93
C LEU A 437 -21.00 -9.71 30.51
N LEU A 438 -20.92 -9.97 29.20
CA LEU A 438 -20.48 -11.26 28.65
C LEU A 438 -18.99 -11.30 28.27
N GLY A 439 -18.22 -10.26 28.56
CA GLY A 439 -16.80 -10.18 28.24
C GLY A 439 -16.52 -10.22 26.74
N MET A 440 -17.41 -9.67 25.90
CA MET A 440 -17.25 -9.65 24.45
C MET A 440 -17.35 -8.25 23.87
N SER A 441 -16.68 -8.01 22.74
CA SER A 441 -16.80 -6.72 22.05
C SER A 441 -18.21 -6.49 21.51
N ARG A 442 -18.66 -5.23 21.48
CA ARG A 442 -19.99 -4.84 20.98
C ARG A 442 -20.28 -5.37 19.55
N PRO A 443 -19.33 -5.37 18.59
CA PRO A 443 -19.55 -5.98 17.26
C PRO A 443 -19.69 -7.51 17.31
N THR A 444 -18.94 -8.18 18.19
CA THR A 444 -19.05 -9.63 18.40
C THR A 444 -20.40 -9.99 18.97
N PHE A 445 -20.87 -9.22 19.95
CA PHE A 445 -22.19 -9.36 20.53
C PHE A 445 -23.28 -9.16 19.46
N TRP A 446 -23.23 -8.08 18.69
CA TRP A 446 -24.16 -7.81 17.59
C TRP A 446 -24.21 -8.95 16.56
N ARG A 447 -23.05 -9.45 16.15
CA ARG A 447 -22.95 -10.57 15.21
C ARG A 447 -23.58 -11.84 15.77
N LYS A 448 -23.34 -12.16 17.04
CA LYS A 448 -23.91 -13.34 17.71
C LYS A 448 -25.41 -13.19 17.98
N ARG A 449 -25.85 -12.02 18.41
CA ARG A 449 -27.26 -11.67 18.59
C ARG A 449 -28.06 -11.86 17.30
N LYS A 450 -27.55 -11.34 16.18
CA LYS A 450 -28.15 -11.50 14.85
C LYS A 450 -28.13 -12.96 14.37
N LYS A 451 -27.04 -13.70 14.64
CA LYS A 451 -26.93 -15.13 14.33
C LYS A 451 -28.00 -15.97 15.03
N TYR A 452 -28.35 -15.63 16.28
CA TYR A 452 -29.32 -16.36 17.09
C TYR A 452 -30.76 -15.84 17.00
N GLY A 453 -31.02 -14.80 16.18
CA GLY A 453 -32.36 -14.24 16.00
C GLY A 453 -32.94 -13.66 17.29
N ILE A 454 -32.11 -13.00 18.11
CA ILE A 454 -32.53 -12.35 19.36
C ILE A 454 -32.68 -10.85 19.08
N ASP A 455 -33.86 -10.29 19.34
CA ASP A 455 -34.17 -8.88 19.04
C ASP A 455 -33.52 -7.88 20.01
#